data_AF-A0A919N1S4-F1
#
_entry.id   AF-A0A919N1S4-F1
#
_cell.length_a   1.000
_cell.length_b   1.000
_cell.length_c   1.000
_cell.angle_alpha   90.00
_cell.angle_beta   90.00
_cell.angle_gamma   90.00
#
_symmetry.space_group_name_H-M   'P 1'
#
loop_
_entity.id
_entity.type
_entity.pdbx_description
1 polymer ?
#
loop_
_entity_poly.entity_id
_entity_poly.type
_entity_poly.pdbx_seq_one_letter_code
_entity_poly.pdbx_strand_id
1 'polypeptide(L)'
;MVSGNFRVTVNGFKVMAETWDDMWEGDGKRDEVQLSTSVTVASARTGDVIYRSQPTSPVLGDTNNQPGRVRAGSASNKGGLRSGDSFPTNTPWIRESLNIGRDWPPCKVWEGTLTQGEDVCLIVPTVWEYDPGQHFLEGWAGWAFDVGTKIRDRLPSLVGPGAQWQVNALSLGLDLAMTIKKVTGASGSRPIGMRPDPKNRDTHVFDPYVLVLNYDTADRIAREEPSGRGRGVLTVRYLESPDLHGDYVLYLQVDRVDNDTRPIRLQSVNYPNRFIQHRNFLAELVEPITDNDRRDNAFVPVPGLSDPAGVSFESVSFPGHYLRHQGFELKLQPRAEDALFMLDTTFREVPGLADPKASSFESVNFPSYFLRHRGFRVYLDPAIDEPLYRQDTTFHRVY
;
A
#
# COMPACT_ATOMS: atom_id res chain seq x y z
N MET A 1 10.95 -17.61 -13.66
CA MET A 1 9.99 -17.32 -12.58
C MET A 1 9.96 -15.82 -12.38
N VAL A 2 8.78 -15.24 -12.20
CA VAL A 2 8.65 -13.78 -12.06
C VAL A 2 8.76 -13.44 -10.58
N SER A 3 9.53 -12.42 -10.25
CA SER A 3 9.66 -11.91 -8.89
C SER A 3 9.37 -10.42 -8.85
N GLY A 4 9.03 -9.91 -7.67
CA GLY A 4 8.80 -8.48 -7.47
C GLY A 4 9.21 -8.06 -6.06
N ASN A 5 9.81 -6.89 -5.91
CA ASN A 5 10.06 -6.28 -4.60
C ASN A 5 8.85 -5.45 -4.18
N PHE A 6 8.30 -5.78 -3.01
CA PHE A 6 7.12 -5.14 -2.46
C PHE A 6 7.42 -4.52 -1.10
N ARG A 7 6.72 -3.45 -0.77
CA ARG A 7 6.75 -2.80 0.53
C ARG A 7 5.35 -2.72 1.08
N VAL A 8 5.21 -2.96 2.39
CA VAL A 8 3.98 -2.72 3.12
C VAL A 8 4.24 -1.70 4.21
N THR A 9 3.33 -0.74 4.29
CA THR A 9 3.36 0.35 5.26
C THR A 9 2.02 0.44 5.99
N VAL A 10 2.05 0.88 7.23
CA VAL A 10 0.87 1.39 7.92
C VAL A 10 0.88 2.90 7.74
N ASN A 11 -0.08 3.41 6.97
CA ASN A 11 -0.19 4.85 6.69
C ASN A 11 -0.72 5.62 7.90
N GLY A 12 -1.66 5.01 8.63
CA GLY A 12 -2.33 5.63 9.77
C GLY A 12 -3.62 4.92 10.15
N PHE A 13 -4.39 5.53 11.03
CA PHE A 13 -5.69 5.00 11.47
C PHE A 13 -6.70 6.11 11.71
N LYS A 14 -7.97 5.70 11.81
CA LYS A 14 -9.11 6.54 12.20
C LYS A 14 -9.86 5.90 13.36
N VAL A 15 -10.21 6.73 14.34
CA VAL A 15 -11.04 6.38 15.49
C VAL A 15 -12.50 6.68 15.13
N MET A 16 -13.30 5.64 14.96
CA MET A 16 -14.75 5.79 14.72
C MET A 16 -15.49 5.86 16.06
N ALA A 17 -15.08 5.05 17.02
CA ALA A 17 -15.47 5.10 18.41
C ALA A 17 -14.27 4.71 19.29
N GLU A 18 -13.97 5.51 20.31
CA GLU A 18 -12.96 5.17 21.34
C GLU A 18 -13.41 3.96 22.16
N THR A 19 -12.45 3.21 22.72
CA THR A 19 -12.76 2.18 23.72
C THR A 19 -13.30 2.81 25.00
N TRP A 20 -13.89 2.02 25.88
CA TRP A 20 -14.22 2.51 27.22
C TRP A 20 -12.93 2.72 28.02
N ASP A 21 -12.59 3.99 28.24
CA ASP A 21 -11.59 4.40 29.21
C ASP A 21 -11.98 3.92 30.61
N ASP A 22 -10.99 3.59 31.44
CA ASP A 22 -11.20 3.34 32.85
C ASP A 22 -11.91 4.53 33.47
N MET A 23 -12.75 4.29 34.48
CA MET A 23 -13.52 5.32 35.20
C MET A 23 -12.66 6.44 35.83
N TRP A 24 -11.34 6.45 35.66
CA TRP A 24 -10.37 7.24 36.41
C TRP A 24 -9.30 7.99 35.59
N GLU A 25 -9.26 7.93 34.25
CA GLU A 25 -8.28 8.64 33.37
C GLU A 25 -6.82 8.55 33.92
N GLY A 26 -6.42 7.39 34.45
CA GLY A 26 -5.23 7.24 35.30
C GLY A 26 -3.92 7.09 34.53
N ASP A 27 -3.99 6.68 33.27
CA ASP A 27 -2.86 6.38 32.39
C ASP A 27 -2.76 7.33 31.17
N GLY A 28 -3.72 8.24 31.02
CA GLY A 28 -3.77 9.26 30.00
C GLY A 28 -5.18 9.85 29.90
N LYS A 29 -5.47 10.63 28.86
CA LYS A 29 -6.81 11.22 28.66
C LYS A 29 -7.50 10.47 27.55
N ARG A 30 -8.57 9.74 27.86
CA ARG A 30 -9.25 8.88 26.88
C ARG A 30 -8.30 7.81 26.36
N ASP A 31 -8.48 7.38 25.11
CA ASP A 31 -7.89 6.16 24.61
C ASP A 31 -6.44 6.36 24.14
N GLU A 32 -5.64 5.31 24.32
CA GLU A 32 -4.25 5.20 23.94
C GLU A 32 -3.99 3.85 23.31
N VAL A 33 -3.52 3.89 22.06
CA VAL A 33 -3.38 2.67 21.26
C VAL A 33 -1.94 2.39 20.88
N GLN A 34 -1.63 1.11 20.75
CA GLN A 34 -0.40 0.65 20.13
C GLN A 34 -0.70 -0.15 18.87
N LEU A 35 0.09 0.07 17.83
CA LEU A 35 -0.03 -0.69 16.59
C LEU A 35 1.03 -1.79 16.59
N SER A 36 0.63 -3.03 16.39
CA SER A 36 1.54 -4.16 16.24
C SER A 36 1.20 -4.92 14.96
N THR A 37 2.20 -5.21 14.14
CA THR A 37 2.00 -5.93 12.88
C THR A 37 2.89 -7.16 12.84
N SER A 38 2.32 -8.35 12.92
CA SER A 38 3.11 -9.59 12.72
C SER A 38 3.32 -9.82 11.23
N VAL A 39 4.55 -10.14 10.85
CA VAL A 39 4.94 -10.44 9.48
C VAL A 39 5.60 -11.82 9.46
N THR A 40 5.10 -12.70 8.60
CA THR A 40 5.75 -13.99 8.30
C THR A 40 5.85 -14.16 6.80
N VAL A 41 7.07 -14.38 6.28
CA VAL A 41 7.29 -14.83 4.91
C VAL A 41 7.64 -16.31 4.95
N ALA A 42 6.95 -17.11 4.15
CA ALA A 42 7.18 -18.54 4.04
C ALA A 42 7.26 -18.99 2.58
N SER A 43 8.00 -20.06 2.34
CA SER A 43 7.95 -20.76 1.06
C SER A 43 6.64 -21.54 0.97
N ALA A 44 5.83 -21.25 -0.04
CA ALA A 44 4.62 -21.99 -0.34
C ALA A 44 4.88 -23.42 -0.83
N ARG A 45 6.12 -23.73 -1.23
CA ARG A 45 6.50 -25.09 -1.67
C ARG A 45 6.89 -26.00 -0.51
N THR A 46 7.78 -25.53 0.36
CA THR A 46 8.32 -26.35 1.45
C THR A 46 7.58 -26.12 2.78
N GLY A 47 6.93 -24.97 2.91
CA GLY A 47 6.35 -24.50 4.16
C GLY A 47 7.35 -23.89 5.12
N ASP A 48 8.61 -23.72 4.72
CA ASP A 48 9.65 -23.18 5.57
C ASP A 48 9.45 -21.67 5.75
N VAL A 49 9.62 -21.22 6.98
CA VAL A 49 9.58 -19.79 7.32
C VAL A 49 10.92 -19.16 6.97
N ILE A 50 10.88 -18.17 6.08
CA ILE A 50 12.05 -17.46 5.55
C ILE A 50 12.35 -16.21 6.38
N TYR A 51 11.30 -15.50 6.81
CA TYR A 51 11.43 -14.24 7.53
C TYR A 51 10.29 -14.09 8.54
N ARG A 52 10.62 -13.49 9.69
CA ARG A 52 9.64 -13.06 10.70
C ARG A 52 10.04 -11.72 11.31
N SER A 53 9.04 -10.88 11.55
CA SER A 53 9.20 -9.68 12.36
C SER A 53 7.87 -9.25 12.97
N GLN A 54 7.96 -8.34 13.95
CA GLN A 54 6.78 -7.73 14.55
C GLN A 54 7.01 -6.24 14.85
N PRO A 55 7.01 -5.38 13.81
CA PRO A 55 7.07 -3.94 14.01
C PRO A 55 5.92 -3.51 14.93
N THR A 56 6.28 -2.83 16.01
CA THR A 56 5.35 -2.35 17.02
C THR A 56 5.65 -0.87 17.27
N SER A 57 4.62 -0.04 17.22
CA SER A 57 4.77 1.40 17.45
C SER A 57 4.99 1.68 18.93
N PRO A 58 5.48 2.88 19.30
CA PRO A 58 5.23 3.41 20.63
C PRO A 58 3.72 3.57 20.85
N VAL A 59 3.32 3.80 22.09
CA VAL A 59 1.92 4.11 22.42
C VAL A 59 1.56 5.48 21.81
N LEU A 60 0.42 5.53 21.12
CA LEU A 60 -0.11 6.67 20.39
C LEU A 60 -1.31 7.22 21.17
N GLY A 61 -1.19 8.42 21.71
CA GLY A 61 -2.25 8.99 22.54
C GLY A 61 -1.79 10.17 23.39
N ASP A 62 -2.26 10.28 24.64
CA ASP A 62 -1.82 11.36 25.52
C ASP A 62 -0.37 11.14 25.98
N THR A 63 0.39 12.23 26.05
CA THR A 63 1.83 12.23 26.37
C THR A 63 2.14 12.85 27.74
N ASN A 64 1.13 13.27 28.49
CA ASN A 64 1.31 13.96 29.76
C ASN A 64 1.94 13.00 30.79
N ASN A 65 3.18 13.29 31.21
CA ASN A 65 3.98 12.45 32.11
C ASN A 65 4.24 11.01 31.61
N GLN A 66 4.10 10.76 30.29
CA GLN A 66 4.27 9.44 29.70
C GLN A 66 5.44 9.44 28.69
N PRO A 67 6.69 9.23 29.15
CA PRO A 67 7.86 9.27 28.28
C PRO A 67 7.83 8.14 27.24
N GLY A 68 8.26 8.43 26.02
CA GLY A 68 8.31 7.46 24.92
C GLY A 68 7.00 7.32 24.14
N ARG A 69 5.90 7.94 24.57
CA ARG A 69 4.65 8.01 23.80
C ARG A 69 4.74 9.02 22.65
N VAL A 70 3.96 8.77 21.60
CA VAL A 70 3.75 9.72 20.49
C VAL A 70 2.40 10.38 20.69
N ARG A 71 2.38 11.72 20.65
CA ARG A 71 1.14 12.49 20.77
C ARG A 71 0.21 12.17 19.61
N ALA A 72 -0.94 11.59 19.92
CA ALA A 72 -2.04 11.37 18.99
C ALA A 72 -3.36 11.80 19.63
N GLY A 73 -4.34 12.14 18.80
CA GLY A 73 -5.67 12.51 19.24
C GLY A 73 -5.83 13.96 19.71
N SER A 74 -7.09 14.33 19.96
CA SER A 74 -7.53 15.70 20.22
C SER A 74 -8.30 15.90 21.52
N ALA A 75 -8.28 14.92 22.43
CA ALA A 75 -8.90 15.04 23.75
C ALA A 75 -8.25 16.14 24.61
N SER A 76 -6.95 16.40 24.40
CA SER A 76 -6.16 17.37 25.15
C SER A 76 -5.09 18.05 24.28
N ASN A 77 -4.44 19.08 24.82
CA ASN A 77 -3.26 19.69 24.18
C ASN A 77 -2.02 18.77 24.19
N LYS A 78 -2.05 17.67 24.94
CA LYS A 78 -1.02 16.63 25.04
C LYS A 78 -1.38 15.32 24.34
N GLY A 79 -2.57 15.25 23.73
CA GLY A 79 -3.05 14.07 22.98
C GLY A 79 -4.32 13.51 23.60
N GLY A 80 -4.49 12.20 23.48
CA GLY A 80 -5.66 11.46 23.93
C GLY A 80 -6.64 11.26 22.79
N LEU A 81 -6.88 10.00 22.42
CA LEU A 81 -7.71 9.66 21.27
C LEU A 81 -9.19 9.77 21.63
N ARG A 82 -9.96 10.37 20.71
CA ARG A 82 -11.41 10.35 20.75
C ARG A 82 -12.03 10.03 19.42
N SER A 83 -13.29 9.64 19.47
CA SER A 83 -14.18 9.40 18.36
C SER A 83 -14.12 10.56 17.36
N GLY A 84 -13.78 10.24 16.10
CA GLY A 84 -13.56 11.20 15.03
C GLY A 84 -12.10 11.53 14.76
N ASP A 85 -11.17 11.24 15.68
CA ASP A 85 -9.75 11.49 15.47
C ASP A 85 -9.17 10.62 14.36
N SER A 86 -8.08 11.11 13.78
CA SER A 86 -7.26 10.38 12.80
C SER A 86 -5.80 10.70 13.04
N PHE A 87 -4.94 9.74 12.73
CA PHE A 87 -3.51 9.87 12.92
C PHE A 87 -2.77 9.23 11.74
N PRO A 88 -1.68 9.83 11.23
CA PRO A 88 -1.05 11.07 11.68
C PRO A 88 -1.70 12.34 11.11
N THR A 89 -2.54 12.19 10.09
CA THR A 89 -3.27 13.28 9.43
C THR A 89 -4.77 13.04 9.47
N ASN A 90 -5.57 14.03 9.06
CA ASN A 90 -7.02 13.90 8.92
C ASN A 90 -7.44 12.96 7.77
N THR A 91 -6.51 12.63 6.88
CA THR A 91 -6.70 11.71 5.75
C THR A 91 -5.63 10.63 5.79
N PRO A 92 -5.67 9.72 6.79
CA PRO A 92 -4.60 8.76 7.06
C PRO A 92 -4.40 7.71 5.96
N TRP A 93 -5.27 7.68 4.94
CA TRP A 93 -5.05 6.88 3.72
C TRP A 93 -4.14 7.56 2.69
N ILE A 94 -3.90 8.87 2.78
CA ILE A 94 -2.97 9.61 1.93
C ILE A 94 -1.62 9.70 2.64
N ARG A 95 -0.61 9.02 2.09
CA ARG A 95 0.75 9.03 2.64
C ARG A 95 1.54 10.24 2.10
N GLU A 96 1.81 11.22 2.95
CA GLU A 96 2.57 12.43 2.57
C GLU A 96 4.07 12.17 2.40
N SER A 97 4.71 11.53 3.39
CA SER A 97 6.12 11.14 3.32
C SER A 97 6.38 9.88 4.14
N LEU A 98 7.20 8.96 3.62
CA LEU A 98 7.59 7.73 4.33
C LEU A 98 8.95 7.93 4.99
N ASN A 99 8.97 8.00 6.33
CA ASN A 99 10.22 7.90 7.08
C ASN A 99 10.48 6.44 7.43
N ILE A 100 11.39 5.80 6.69
CA ILE A 100 11.67 4.36 6.81
C ILE A 100 12.30 4.00 8.17
N GLY A 101 12.89 4.96 8.89
CA GLY A 101 13.50 4.76 10.21
C GLY A 101 12.56 5.03 11.39
N ARG A 102 11.30 5.37 11.13
CA ARG A 102 10.29 5.66 12.15
C ARG A 102 9.43 4.43 12.42
N ASP A 103 9.04 4.25 13.67
CA ASP A 103 8.24 3.13 14.19
C ASP A 103 6.74 3.45 14.38
N TRP A 104 6.33 4.69 14.10
CA TRP A 104 4.93 5.12 14.12
C TRP A 104 4.43 5.68 12.76
N PRO A 105 3.12 5.61 12.46
CA PRO A 105 2.57 5.94 11.14
C PRO A 105 2.90 7.36 10.60
N PRO A 106 3.28 7.50 9.32
CA PRO A 106 3.39 6.46 8.31
C PRO A 106 4.71 5.69 8.50
N CYS A 107 4.64 4.38 8.73
CA CYS A 107 5.80 3.54 9.00
C CYS A 107 5.83 2.27 8.15
N LYS A 108 7.03 1.78 7.86
CA LYS A 108 7.26 0.53 7.13
C LYS A 108 7.08 -0.65 8.09
N VAL A 109 6.27 -1.63 7.69
CA VAL A 109 6.14 -2.89 8.43
C VAL A 109 6.87 -4.04 7.73
N TRP A 110 6.98 -4.02 6.42
CA TRP A 110 7.71 -5.04 5.67
C TRP A 110 8.19 -4.51 4.32
N GLU A 111 9.30 -5.05 3.84
CA GLU A 111 9.79 -4.88 2.47
C GLU A 111 10.61 -6.10 2.08
N GLY A 112 10.36 -6.63 0.89
CA GLY A 112 11.08 -7.79 0.38
C GLY A 112 10.55 -8.32 -0.95
N THR A 113 11.30 -9.26 -1.50
CA THR A 113 10.99 -9.92 -2.76
C THR A 113 9.97 -11.05 -2.56
N LEU A 114 8.95 -11.11 -3.42
CA LEU A 114 8.07 -12.27 -3.57
C LEU A 114 8.26 -12.86 -4.96
N THR A 115 8.45 -14.17 -5.04
CA THR A 115 8.53 -14.93 -6.27
C THR A 115 7.21 -15.67 -6.54
N GLN A 116 6.71 -15.52 -7.76
CA GLN A 116 5.43 -16.07 -8.19
C GLN A 116 5.38 -17.60 -8.01
N GLY A 117 4.39 -18.06 -7.26
CA GLY A 117 4.20 -19.48 -6.95
C GLY A 117 5.20 -20.07 -5.96
N GLU A 118 6.07 -19.26 -5.37
CA GLU A 118 7.09 -19.72 -4.40
C GLU A 118 6.91 -19.07 -3.02
N ASP A 119 6.68 -17.77 -2.97
CA ASP A 119 6.68 -17.03 -1.70
C ASP A 119 5.28 -16.52 -1.35
N VAL A 120 4.99 -16.52 -0.05
CA VAL A 120 3.83 -15.83 0.51
C VAL A 120 4.23 -15.08 1.78
N CYS A 121 3.86 -13.81 1.84
CA CYS A 121 3.98 -12.94 2.99
C CYS A 121 2.62 -12.79 3.65
N LEU A 122 2.55 -13.13 4.93
CA LEU A 122 1.37 -13.02 5.77
C LEU A 122 1.58 -11.84 6.72
N ILE A 123 0.67 -10.89 6.67
CA ILE A 123 0.73 -9.67 7.48
C ILE A 123 -0.53 -9.63 8.34
N VAL A 124 -0.33 -9.64 9.65
CA VAL A 124 -1.41 -9.58 10.64
C VAL A 124 -1.29 -8.25 11.38
N PRO A 125 -1.92 -7.17 10.89
CA PRO A 125 -1.99 -5.93 11.63
C PRO A 125 -2.92 -6.11 12.83
N THR A 126 -2.66 -5.35 13.90
CA THR A 126 -3.51 -5.27 15.09
C THR A 126 -3.40 -3.89 15.73
N VAL A 127 -4.51 -3.44 16.30
CA VAL A 127 -4.59 -2.25 17.15
C VAL A 127 -4.80 -2.75 18.57
N TRP A 128 -4.05 -2.22 19.51
CA TRP A 128 -4.08 -2.62 20.91
C TRP A 128 -4.50 -1.44 21.75
N GLU A 129 -5.48 -1.65 22.62
CA GLU A 129 -5.67 -0.80 23.79
C GLU A 129 -4.45 -1.01 24.71
N TYR A 130 -3.88 0.08 25.21
CA TYR A 130 -2.70 0.04 26.07
C TYR A 130 -3.05 0.50 27.48
N ASP A 131 -2.71 -0.36 28.44
CA ASP A 131 -2.75 -0.05 29.87
C ASP A 131 -1.38 -0.32 30.51
N PRO A 132 -0.80 0.63 31.26
CA PRO A 132 0.51 0.47 31.87
C PRO A 132 0.53 -0.66 32.93
N GLY A 133 1.51 -1.56 32.84
CA GLY A 133 1.77 -2.59 33.85
C GLY A 133 1.27 -4.01 33.52
N GLN A 134 0.65 -4.22 32.35
CA GLN A 134 0.27 -5.56 31.88
C GLN A 134 1.16 -6.07 30.73
N HIS A 135 1.80 -7.23 30.92
CA HIS A 135 2.76 -7.84 29.97
C HIS A 135 2.11 -8.66 28.84
N PHE A 136 0.97 -8.22 28.28
CA PHE A 136 0.21 -9.07 27.35
C PHE A 136 0.85 -9.18 25.94
N LEU A 137 1.56 -8.15 25.49
CA LEU A 137 2.17 -8.08 24.16
C LEU A 137 3.26 -9.15 23.92
N GLU A 138 3.97 -9.56 24.97
CA GLU A 138 5.00 -10.61 24.89
C GLU A 138 4.37 -11.98 24.57
N GLY A 139 3.21 -12.29 25.16
CA GLY A 139 2.45 -13.50 24.84
C GLY A 139 1.82 -13.46 23.45
N TRP A 140 1.37 -12.27 23.02
CA TRP A 140 0.85 -12.05 21.68
C TRP A 140 1.89 -12.33 20.58
N ALA A 141 3.14 -11.90 20.77
CA ALA A 141 4.21 -12.12 19.80
C ALA A 141 4.38 -13.60 19.44
N GLY A 142 4.48 -14.47 20.45
CA GLY A 142 4.57 -15.92 20.26
C GLY A 142 3.35 -16.48 19.51
N TRP A 143 2.15 -16.08 19.94
CA TRP A 143 0.89 -16.49 19.33
C TRP A 143 0.77 -16.07 17.85
N ALA A 144 1.15 -14.84 17.52
CA ALA A 144 1.05 -14.31 16.16
C ALA A 144 2.04 -15.01 15.21
N PHE A 145 3.21 -15.43 15.72
CA PHE A 145 4.15 -16.23 14.93
C PHE A 145 3.70 -17.68 14.74
N ASP A 146 2.86 -18.22 15.63
CA ASP A 146 2.20 -19.52 15.44
C ASP A 146 1.19 -19.52 14.28
N VAL A 147 0.67 -18.36 13.88
CA VAL A 147 -0.14 -18.24 12.65
C VAL A 147 0.64 -18.77 11.45
N GLY A 148 1.91 -18.37 11.34
CA GLY A 148 2.78 -18.76 10.24
C GLY A 148 3.16 -20.24 10.24
N THR A 149 3.20 -20.90 11.41
CA THR A 149 3.46 -22.36 11.47
C THR A 149 2.20 -23.17 11.20
N LYS A 150 1.04 -22.74 11.71
CA LYS A 150 -0.26 -23.43 11.55
C LYS A 150 -0.83 -23.34 10.14
N ILE A 151 -0.45 -22.33 9.36
CA ILE A 151 -0.93 -22.14 7.98
C ILE A 151 -0.17 -22.98 6.94
N ARG A 152 0.88 -23.72 7.35
CA ARG A 152 1.75 -24.49 6.45
C ARG A 152 0.95 -25.33 5.44
N ASP A 153 -0.05 -26.06 5.91
CA ASP A 153 -0.86 -26.97 5.09
C ASP A 153 -1.79 -26.22 4.12
N ARG A 154 -1.97 -24.91 4.31
CA ARG A 154 -2.79 -24.04 3.46
C ARG A 154 -1.96 -23.20 2.49
N LEU A 155 -0.65 -23.04 2.69
CA LEU A 155 0.20 -22.22 1.83
C LEU A 155 0.05 -22.53 0.33
N PRO A 156 -0.08 -23.81 -0.12
CA PRO A 156 -0.30 -24.10 -1.55
C PRO A 156 -1.62 -23.55 -2.11
N SER A 157 -2.64 -23.35 -1.27
CA SER A 157 -3.93 -22.75 -1.69
C SER A 157 -3.93 -21.22 -1.66
N LEU A 158 -2.88 -20.62 -1.07
CA LEU A 158 -2.73 -19.17 -0.93
C LEU A 158 -1.83 -18.57 -2.00
N VAL A 159 -1.31 -19.39 -2.91
CA VAL A 159 -0.57 -18.96 -4.11
C VAL A 159 -1.48 -18.94 -5.33
N GLY A 160 -1.24 -17.96 -6.21
CA GLY A 160 -1.95 -17.78 -7.47
C GLY A 160 -2.90 -16.57 -7.50
N PRO A 161 -3.44 -16.24 -8.68
CA PRO A 161 -4.16 -14.98 -8.92
C PRO A 161 -5.56 -14.91 -8.28
N GLY A 162 -6.14 -16.07 -7.93
CA GLY A 162 -7.47 -16.15 -7.30
C GLY A 162 -7.47 -16.04 -5.77
N ALA A 163 -6.29 -15.94 -5.14
CA ALA A 163 -6.19 -15.88 -3.68
C ALA A 163 -6.88 -14.61 -3.13
N GLN A 164 -7.64 -14.80 -2.05
CA GLN A 164 -8.20 -13.71 -1.27
C GLN A 164 -7.07 -13.04 -0.50
N TRP A 165 -6.93 -11.73 -0.62
CA TRP A 165 -5.82 -10.99 -0.01
C TRP A 165 -6.11 -10.50 1.40
N GLN A 166 -7.38 -10.47 1.84
CA GLN A 166 -7.77 -10.08 3.19
C GLN A 166 -8.81 -11.07 3.69
N VAL A 167 -8.43 -11.87 4.67
CA VAL A 167 -9.22 -12.98 5.22
C VAL A 167 -9.14 -12.96 6.74
N ASN A 168 -10.12 -13.54 7.42
CA ASN A 168 -10.03 -13.75 8.87
C ASN A 168 -9.20 -15.00 9.16
N ALA A 169 -8.46 -15.00 10.27
CA ALA A 169 -7.63 -16.14 10.67
C ALA A 169 -8.46 -17.44 10.80
N LEU A 170 -9.65 -17.37 11.38
CA LEU A 170 -10.54 -18.54 11.50
C LEU A 170 -10.97 -19.10 10.13
N SER A 171 -11.16 -18.25 9.12
CA SER A 171 -11.56 -18.67 7.77
C SER A 171 -10.45 -19.41 7.02
N LEU A 172 -9.19 -19.19 7.42
CA LEU A 172 -8.04 -19.97 6.95
C LEU A 172 -7.93 -21.33 7.64
N GLY A 173 -8.88 -21.68 8.51
CA GLY A 173 -8.85 -22.89 9.33
C GLY A 173 -7.79 -22.83 10.43
N LEU A 174 -7.34 -21.64 10.76
CA LEU A 174 -6.35 -21.44 11.80
C LEU A 174 -7.10 -21.32 13.13
N ASP A 175 -6.94 -22.31 14.03
CA ASP A 175 -7.49 -22.23 15.38
C ASP A 175 -6.64 -21.26 16.21
N LEU A 176 -6.97 -19.99 15.99
CA LEU A 176 -6.23 -18.78 16.33
C LEU A 176 -7.15 -17.79 17.05
N ALA A 177 -8.32 -18.22 17.46
CA ALA A 177 -9.17 -17.44 18.36
C ALA A 177 -8.41 -17.18 19.67
N MET A 178 -7.93 -15.95 19.88
CA MET A 178 -7.45 -15.55 21.20
C MET A 178 -8.69 -15.32 22.07
N THR A 179 -8.81 -16.12 23.14
CA THR A 179 -9.95 -16.06 24.03
C THR A 179 -9.55 -15.37 25.33
N ILE A 180 -10.20 -14.26 25.65
CA ILE A 180 -9.98 -13.52 26.89
C ILE A 180 -11.26 -13.61 27.72
N LYS A 181 -11.16 -13.85 29.04
CA LYS A 181 -12.33 -13.84 29.92
C LYS A 181 -12.96 -12.45 29.92
N LYS A 182 -14.28 -12.38 29.93
CA LYS A 182 -15.01 -11.14 30.19
C LYS A 182 -14.58 -10.62 31.54
N VAL A 183 -14.02 -9.42 31.53
CA VAL A 183 -13.78 -8.66 32.74
C VAL A 183 -14.67 -7.43 32.63
N THR A 184 -15.72 -7.38 33.43
CA THR A 184 -16.67 -6.26 33.44
C THR A 184 -15.95 -5.02 33.96
N GLY A 185 -15.71 -4.05 33.07
CA GLY A 185 -15.07 -2.77 33.40
C GLY A 185 -13.58 -2.88 33.76
N ALA A 186 -12.78 -3.68 33.04
CA ALA A 186 -11.35 -3.73 33.28
C ALA A 186 -10.52 -3.20 32.12
N SER A 187 -9.88 -2.05 32.33
CA SER A 187 -8.44 -1.92 32.56
C SER A 187 -7.60 -3.15 32.14
N GLY A 188 -7.01 -3.15 30.96
CA GLY A 188 -6.02 -4.15 30.56
C GLY A 188 -5.70 -4.15 29.05
N SER A 189 -4.40 -4.18 28.74
CA SER A 189 -3.93 -4.18 27.35
C SER A 189 -4.50 -5.35 26.56
N ARG A 190 -5.26 -5.05 25.50
CA ARG A 190 -5.98 -6.07 24.71
C ARG A 190 -6.08 -5.66 23.23
N PRO A 191 -6.26 -6.61 22.30
CA PRO A 191 -6.46 -6.26 20.91
C PRO A 191 -7.87 -5.69 20.72
N ILE A 192 -7.97 -4.58 20.00
CA ILE A 192 -9.25 -4.01 19.58
C ILE A 192 -9.82 -4.88 18.45
N GLY A 193 -11.11 -5.18 18.53
CA GLY A 193 -11.87 -5.95 17.56
C GLY A 193 -12.39 -7.27 18.12
N MET A 194 -12.42 -7.41 19.44
CA MET A 194 -12.91 -8.61 20.09
C MET A 194 -14.44 -8.72 19.95
N ARG A 195 -14.93 -9.96 19.86
CA ARG A 195 -16.36 -10.28 19.74
C ARG A 195 -16.78 -11.28 20.79
N PRO A 196 -18.08 -11.40 21.13
CA PRO A 196 -18.53 -12.40 22.09
C PRO A 196 -18.18 -13.79 21.58
N ASP A 197 -17.58 -14.63 22.43
CA ASP A 197 -17.23 -15.98 22.06
C ASP A 197 -18.51 -16.84 21.92
N PRO A 198 -18.78 -17.42 20.74
CA PRO A 198 -19.97 -18.25 20.55
C PRO A 198 -19.93 -19.56 21.37
N LYS A 199 -18.74 -20.01 21.80
CA LYS A 199 -18.55 -21.24 22.57
C LYS A 199 -18.66 -21.03 24.08
N ASN A 200 -18.38 -19.82 24.57
CA ASN A 200 -18.44 -19.50 26.00
C ASN A 200 -18.89 -18.05 26.21
N ARG A 201 -20.04 -17.88 26.87
CA ARG A 201 -20.66 -16.56 27.08
C ARG A 201 -19.88 -15.65 28.02
N ASP A 202 -18.93 -16.21 28.77
CA ASP A 202 -18.08 -15.49 29.73
C ASP A 202 -16.73 -15.10 29.12
N THR A 203 -16.54 -15.26 27.81
CA THR A 203 -15.30 -14.89 27.11
C THR A 203 -15.57 -14.06 25.86
N HIS A 204 -14.53 -13.33 25.46
CA HIS A 204 -14.42 -12.65 24.17
C HIS A 204 -13.38 -13.37 23.31
N VAL A 205 -13.62 -13.41 22.01
CA VAL A 205 -12.70 -13.96 21.01
C VAL A 205 -12.19 -12.85 20.09
N PHE A 206 -10.88 -12.84 19.86
CA PHE A 206 -10.25 -12.04 18.83
C PHE A 206 -9.88 -12.92 17.63
N ASP A 207 -10.39 -12.54 16.45
CA ASP A 207 -10.13 -13.17 15.16
C ASP A 207 -9.52 -12.11 14.22
N PRO A 208 -8.19 -12.05 14.09
CA PRO A 208 -7.55 -10.98 13.33
C PRO A 208 -7.71 -11.17 11.83
N TYR A 209 -7.62 -10.04 11.13
CA TYR A 209 -7.42 -10.02 9.68
C TYR A 209 -5.99 -10.44 9.35
N VAL A 210 -5.88 -11.33 8.37
CA VAL A 210 -4.62 -11.75 7.76
C VAL A 210 -4.61 -11.20 6.33
N LEU A 211 -3.63 -10.35 6.05
CA LEU A 211 -3.32 -9.94 4.69
C LEU A 211 -2.41 -11.00 4.06
N VAL A 212 -2.88 -11.62 2.98
CA VAL A 212 -2.17 -12.69 2.27
C VAL A 212 -1.57 -12.13 0.98
N LEU A 213 -0.26 -11.93 0.99
CA LEU A 213 0.50 -11.36 -0.11
C LEU A 213 1.39 -12.43 -0.74
N ASN A 214 0.91 -13.05 -1.83
CA ASN A 214 1.77 -13.72 -2.79
C ASN A 214 2.16 -12.71 -3.89
N TYR A 215 3.02 -13.09 -4.83
CA TYR A 215 3.40 -12.19 -5.94
C TYR A 215 2.18 -11.60 -6.67
N ASP A 216 1.21 -12.43 -7.05
CA ASP A 216 0.05 -12.02 -7.83
C ASP A 216 -0.88 -11.07 -7.04
N THR A 217 -1.14 -11.37 -5.77
CA THR A 217 -2.00 -10.52 -4.92
C THR A 217 -1.31 -9.22 -4.56
N ALA A 218 -0.02 -9.26 -4.22
CA ALA A 218 0.76 -8.06 -3.94
C ALA A 218 0.85 -7.14 -5.17
N ASP A 219 1.10 -7.72 -6.35
CA ASP A 219 1.18 -6.97 -7.60
C ASP A 219 -0.16 -6.33 -7.99
N ARG A 220 -1.25 -7.09 -7.86
CA ARG A 220 -2.60 -6.59 -8.12
C ARG A 220 -2.96 -5.45 -7.17
N ILE A 221 -2.78 -5.64 -5.86
CA ILE A 221 -3.06 -4.59 -4.86
C ILE A 221 -2.24 -3.34 -5.18
N ALA A 222 -0.94 -3.48 -5.44
CA ALA A 222 -0.05 -2.36 -5.71
C ALA A 222 -0.38 -1.57 -6.99
N ARG A 223 -1.31 -2.05 -7.83
CA ARG A 223 -1.77 -1.39 -9.07
C ARG A 223 -3.19 -0.85 -8.97
N GLU A 224 -4.01 -1.47 -8.14
CA GLU A 224 -5.43 -1.18 -8.02
C GLU A 224 -5.74 -0.30 -6.81
N GLU A 225 -7.01 0.08 -6.66
CA GLU A 225 -7.53 0.80 -5.50
C GLU A 225 -8.53 -0.07 -4.70
N PRO A 226 -8.07 -1.12 -3.99
CA PRO A 226 -8.96 -2.12 -3.43
C PRO A 226 -9.94 -1.59 -2.38
N SER A 227 -9.64 -0.44 -1.76
CA SER A 227 -10.53 0.23 -0.80
C SER A 227 -11.16 1.53 -1.31
N GLY A 228 -10.88 1.94 -2.55
CA GLY A 228 -11.29 3.25 -3.09
C GLY A 228 -10.66 4.45 -2.37
N ARG A 229 -9.53 4.24 -1.67
CA ARG A 229 -8.81 5.26 -0.89
C ARG A 229 -7.44 5.63 -1.49
N GLY A 230 -7.18 5.19 -2.71
CA GLY A 230 -5.89 5.36 -3.38
C GLY A 230 -5.27 4.01 -3.77
N ARG A 231 -4.32 4.08 -4.70
CA ARG A 231 -3.59 2.93 -5.21
C ARG A 231 -2.84 2.20 -4.10
N GLY A 232 -2.96 0.86 -4.05
CA GLY A 232 -2.30 0.05 -3.03
C GLY A 232 -2.89 0.13 -1.63
N VAL A 233 -3.89 1.00 -1.38
CA VAL A 233 -4.43 1.24 -0.04
C VAL A 233 -5.45 0.17 0.33
N LEU A 234 -5.17 -0.55 1.42
CA LEU A 234 -6.03 -1.52 2.07
C LEU A 234 -6.65 -0.92 3.34
N THR A 235 -7.86 -1.37 3.68
CA THR A 235 -8.59 -0.91 4.87
C THR A 235 -8.93 -2.11 5.75
N VAL A 236 -8.53 -2.05 7.02
CA VAL A 236 -8.83 -3.07 8.03
C VAL A 236 -9.61 -2.42 9.16
N ARG A 237 -10.84 -2.89 9.43
CA ARG A 237 -11.69 -2.33 10.49
C ARG A 237 -11.82 -3.31 11.65
N TYR A 238 -11.43 -2.86 12.83
CA TYR A 238 -11.59 -3.55 14.09
C TYR A 238 -12.80 -2.98 14.82
N LEU A 239 -13.93 -3.67 14.70
CA LEU A 239 -15.17 -3.32 15.39
C LEU A 239 -15.37 -4.27 16.57
N GLU A 240 -15.46 -3.71 17.76
CA GLU A 240 -15.64 -4.45 19.00
C GLU A 240 -17.10 -4.79 19.28
N SER A 241 -17.30 -5.68 20.24
CA SER A 241 -18.60 -5.90 20.85
C SER A 241 -19.08 -4.64 21.60
N PRO A 242 -20.40 -4.41 21.67
CA PRO A 242 -20.95 -3.22 22.33
C PRO A 242 -20.57 -3.06 23.80
N ASP A 243 -20.17 -4.13 24.49
CA ASP A 243 -19.77 -4.13 25.90
C ASP A 243 -18.29 -3.78 26.13
N LEU A 244 -17.45 -3.78 25.08
CA LEU A 244 -16.06 -3.34 25.17
C LEU A 244 -15.88 -1.91 24.64
N HIS A 245 -16.74 -1.51 23.68
CA HIS A 245 -16.62 -0.26 22.93
C HIS A 245 -15.28 -0.17 22.17
N GLY A 246 -15.30 0.31 20.94
CA GLY A 246 -14.10 0.42 20.12
C GLY A 246 -14.39 0.15 18.65
N ASP A 247 -14.00 1.10 17.81
CA ASP A 247 -14.15 0.98 16.37
C ASP A 247 -13.02 1.74 15.70
N TYR A 248 -12.04 0.97 15.21
CA TYR A 248 -10.82 1.50 14.64
C TYR A 248 -10.66 1.05 13.20
N VAL A 249 -10.27 1.97 12.34
CA VAL A 249 -9.97 1.69 10.93
C VAL A 249 -8.50 1.94 10.68
N LEU A 250 -7.76 0.89 10.34
CA LEU A 250 -6.36 0.94 9.97
C LEU A 250 -6.20 1.01 8.45
N TYR A 251 -5.30 1.87 7.99
CA TYR A 251 -4.97 2.04 6.58
C TYR A 251 -3.56 1.52 6.32
N LEU A 252 -3.46 0.46 5.52
CA LEU A 252 -2.20 -0.09 5.06
C LEU A 252 -2.02 0.23 3.58
N GLN A 253 -0.78 0.27 3.11
CA GLN A 253 -0.49 0.45 1.70
C GLN A 253 0.57 -0.55 1.25
N VAL A 254 0.26 -1.27 0.16
CA VAL A 254 1.20 -2.14 -0.55
C VAL A 254 1.73 -1.39 -1.77
N ASP A 255 3.04 -1.18 -1.79
CA ASP A 255 3.75 -0.60 -2.92
C ASP A 255 4.58 -1.69 -3.60
N ARG A 256 4.66 -1.62 -4.93
CA ARG A 256 5.74 -2.28 -5.67
C ARG A 256 6.91 -1.31 -5.73
N VAL A 257 8.05 -1.72 -5.19
CA VAL A 257 9.21 -0.84 -4.96
C VAL A 257 10.45 -1.23 -5.77
N ASP A 258 10.37 -2.33 -6.53
CA ASP A 258 11.29 -2.53 -7.63
C ASP A 258 10.85 -1.73 -8.87
N ASN A 259 11.79 -1.63 -9.80
CA ASN A 259 11.45 -1.19 -11.15
C ASN A 259 10.65 -2.32 -11.78
N ASP A 260 9.33 -2.12 -11.89
CA ASP A 260 8.44 -3.04 -12.57
C ASP A 260 8.77 -3.06 -14.08
N THR A 261 9.80 -3.81 -14.46
CA THR A 261 10.30 -3.91 -15.85
C THR A 261 9.37 -4.70 -16.78
N ARG A 262 8.15 -5.01 -16.34
CA ARG A 262 7.17 -5.59 -17.23
C ARG A 262 6.74 -4.56 -18.26
N PRO A 263 6.62 -4.96 -19.53
CA PRO A 263 6.03 -4.12 -20.55
C PRO A 263 4.69 -3.55 -20.12
N ILE A 264 4.49 -2.28 -20.39
CA ILE A 264 3.22 -1.57 -20.26
C ILE A 264 2.85 -0.94 -21.59
N ARG A 265 1.57 -0.65 -21.74
CA ARG A 265 1.01 0.18 -22.81
C ARG A 265 0.33 1.37 -22.16
N LEU A 266 0.53 2.55 -22.72
CA LEU A 266 -0.01 3.81 -22.18
C LEU A 266 -1.31 4.15 -22.91
N GLN A 267 -2.45 3.79 -22.32
CA GLN A 267 -3.78 3.96 -22.88
C GLN A 267 -4.32 5.36 -22.55
N SER A 268 -4.85 6.09 -23.53
CA SER A 268 -5.47 7.40 -23.28
C SER A 268 -6.76 7.26 -22.47
N VAL A 269 -6.95 8.13 -21.47
CA VAL A 269 -8.20 8.17 -20.68
C VAL A 269 -9.41 8.59 -21.51
N ASN A 270 -9.26 9.58 -22.40
CA ASN A 270 -10.37 10.08 -23.23
C ASN A 270 -10.50 9.40 -24.60
N TYR A 271 -9.52 8.59 -25.01
CA TYR A 271 -9.60 7.68 -26.15
C TYR A 271 -9.25 6.25 -25.73
N PRO A 272 -10.16 5.54 -25.04
CA PRO A 272 -9.84 4.27 -24.37
C PRO A 272 -9.44 3.15 -25.33
N ASN A 273 -9.72 3.23 -26.63
CA ASN A 273 -9.24 2.24 -27.59
C ASN A 273 -7.82 2.54 -28.11
N ARG A 274 -7.18 3.63 -27.66
CA ARG A 274 -5.92 4.10 -28.21
C ARG A 274 -4.80 4.18 -27.20
N PHE A 275 -3.60 3.90 -27.68
CA PHE A 275 -2.37 3.79 -26.91
C PHE A 275 -1.28 4.63 -27.54
N ILE A 276 -0.33 5.10 -26.73
CA ILE A 276 0.92 5.64 -27.25
C ILE A 276 1.64 4.50 -27.97
N GLN A 277 1.91 4.69 -29.26
CA GLN A 277 2.61 3.75 -30.12
C GLN A 277 3.72 4.52 -30.85
N HIS A 278 4.88 3.92 -31.02
CA HIS A 278 5.85 4.49 -31.95
C HIS A 278 5.52 4.07 -33.39
N ARG A 279 5.62 5.01 -34.33
CA ARG A 279 5.50 4.77 -35.78
C ARG A 279 6.48 5.66 -36.50
N ASN A 280 7.35 5.07 -37.32
CA ASN A 280 8.45 5.79 -37.99
C ASN A 280 9.26 6.65 -36.99
N PHE A 281 9.49 6.13 -35.78
CA PHE A 281 10.18 6.81 -34.66
C PHE A 281 9.48 8.04 -34.07
N LEU A 282 8.22 8.33 -34.43
CA LEU A 282 7.38 9.33 -33.77
C LEU A 282 6.37 8.65 -32.86
N ALA A 283 6.04 9.26 -31.73
CA ALA A 283 4.98 8.76 -30.85
C ALA A 283 3.61 9.28 -31.31
N GLU A 284 2.72 8.35 -31.61
CA GLU A 284 1.35 8.59 -32.06
C GLU A 284 0.34 7.93 -31.11
N LEU A 285 -0.90 8.42 -31.10
CA LEU A 285 -2.01 7.82 -30.36
C LEU A 285 -2.85 6.93 -31.30
N VAL A 286 -2.64 5.61 -31.21
CA VAL A 286 -3.11 4.64 -32.20
C VAL A 286 -4.02 3.59 -31.55
N GLU A 287 -5.05 3.16 -32.28
CA GLU A 287 -5.82 1.95 -31.96
C GLU A 287 -5.08 0.74 -32.54
N PRO A 288 -4.50 -0.15 -31.71
CA PRO A 288 -3.70 -1.26 -32.19
C PRO A 288 -4.58 -2.35 -32.78
N ILE A 289 -4.32 -2.74 -34.03
CA ILE A 289 -5.11 -3.75 -34.75
C ILE A 289 -4.32 -5.07 -34.82
N THR A 290 -3.01 -4.98 -35.02
CA THR A 290 -2.13 -6.13 -35.23
C THR A 290 -1.28 -6.46 -33.99
N ASP A 291 -0.69 -7.66 -33.96
CA ASP A 291 0.28 -8.00 -32.91
C ASP A 291 1.55 -7.15 -32.98
N ASN A 292 1.94 -6.70 -34.18
CA ASN A 292 3.04 -5.74 -34.32
C ASN A 292 2.69 -4.40 -33.68
N ASP A 293 1.47 -3.89 -33.87
CA ASP A 293 1.02 -2.67 -33.18
C ASP A 293 1.09 -2.83 -31.66
N ARG A 294 0.73 -4.02 -31.14
CA ARG A 294 0.84 -4.33 -29.70
C ARG A 294 2.28 -4.39 -29.21
N ARG A 295 3.25 -4.70 -30.06
CA ARG A 295 4.68 -4.63 -29.69
C ARG A 295 5.21 -3.20 -29.79
N ASP A 296 4.75 -2.43 -30.76
CA ASP A 296 5.15 -1.03 -30.98
C ASP A 296 4.55 -0.05 -29.97
N ASN A 297 3.48 -0.45 -29.26
CA ASN A 297 2.91 0.32 -28.15
C ASN A 297 3.29 -0.20 -26.77
N ALA A 298 4.15 -1.22 -26.70
CA ALA A 298 4.64 -1.80 -25.47
C ALA A 298 6.00 -1.22 -25.09
N PHE A 299 6.11 -0.74 -23.85
CA PHE A 299 7.31 -0.12 -23.29
C PHE A 299 7.64 -0.72 -21.94
N VAL A 300 8.90 -1.01 -21.69
CA VAL A 300 9.42 -1.37 -20.37
C VAL A 300 9.71 -0.08 -19.61
N PRO A 301 9.00 0.21 -18.51
CA PRO A 301 9.38 1.33 -17.65
C PRO A 301 10.62 0.93 -16.85
N VAL A 302 11.63 1.80 -16.89
CA VAL A 302 12.90 1.66 -16.15
C VAL A 302 13.11 2.89 -15.28
N PRO A 303 14.03 2.87 -14.29
CA PRO A 303 14.44 4.08 -13.59
C PRO A 303 14.76 5.19 -14.59
N GLY A 304 14.35 6.41 -14.25
CA GLY A 304 14.70 7.58 -15.01
C GLY A 304 16.20 7.64 -15.28
N LEU A 305 16.57 7.81 -16.55
CA LEU A 305 17.98 7.78 -16.96
C LEU A 305 18.80 8.93 -16.33
N SER A 306 18.17 10.07 -16.02
CA SER A 306 18.81 11.18 -15.31
C SER A 306 18.50 11.23 -13.81
N ASP A 307 17.37 10.66 -13.39
CA ASP A 307 16.88 10.67 -12.01
C ASP A 307 16.18 9.34 -11.72
N PRO A 308 16.77 8.45 -10.90
CA PRO A 308 16.18 7.15 -10.57
C PRO A 308 14.81 7.22 -9.88
N ALA A 309 14.40 8.36 -9.34
CA ALA A 309 13.06 8.57 -8.80
C ALA A 309 12.00 8.84 -9.88
N GLY A 310 12.43 9.17 -11.11
CA GLY A 310 11.58 9.26 -12.29
C GLY A 310 11.48 7.93 -13.04
N VAL A 311 10.87 7.99 -14.22
CA VAL A 311 10.67 6.87 -15.14
C VAL A 311 11.18 7.22 -16.54
N SER A 312 11.76 6.24 -17.22
CA SER A 312 12.03 6.25 -18.65
C SER A 312 11.38 5.03 -19.31
N PHE A 313 10.96 5.16 -20.55
CA PHE A 313 10.22 4.10 -21.26
C PHE A 313 11.05 3.51 -22.40
N GLU A 314 11.58 2.31 -22.19
CA GLU A 314 12.31 1.56 -23.22
C GLU A 314 11.34 0.79 -24.13
N SER A 315 11.53 0.80 -25.44
CA SER A 315 10.66 0.07 -26.38
C SER A 315 10.87 -1.44 -26.31
N VAL A 316 9.76 -2.21 -26.31
CA VAL A 316 9.82 -3.69 -26.42
C VAL A 316 10.19 -4.14 -27.83
N SER A 317 9.66 -3.47 -28.86
CA SER A 317 9.95 -3.77 -30.26
C SER A 317 11.36 -3.33 -30.69
N PHE A 318 11.92 -2.29 -30.07
CA PHE A 318 13.26 -1.76 -30.34
C PHE A 318 14.07 -1.62 -29.04
N PRO A 319 14.58 -2.72 -28.46
CA PRO A 319 15.42 -2.66 -27.26
C PRO A 319 16.58 -1.67 -27.44
N GLY A 320 16.93 -0.96 -26.37
CA GLY A 320 17.90 0.13 -26.38
C GLY A 320 17.36 1.45 -26.96
N HIS A 321 16.09 1.53 -27.37
CA HIS A 321 15.43 2.79 -27.75
C HIS A 321 14.44 3.25 -26.69
N TYR A 322 14.31 4.56 -26.53
CA TYR A 322 13.52 5.17 -25.46
C TYR A 322 12.58 6.25 -25.99
N LEU A 323 11.43 6.42 -25.33
CA LEU A 323 10.57 7.58 -25.54
C LEU A 323 11.26 8.83 -25.02
N ARG A 324 11.58 9.75 -25.92
CA ARG A 324 12.32 10.98 -25.64
C ARG A 324 11.56 12.17 -26.23
N HIS A 325 11.40 13.24 -25.46
CA HIS A 325 10.92 14.49 -26.03
C HIS A 325 12.06 15.20 -26.77
N GLN A 326 11.79 15.74 -27.96
CA GLN A 326 12.77 16.52 -28.70
C GLN A 326 12.06 17.55 -29.57
N GLY A 327 12.29 18.84 -29.29
CA GLY A 327 11.54 19.92 -29.93
C GLY A 327 10.06 19.88 -29.52
N PHE A 328 9.77 19.49 -28.27
CA PHE A 328 8.43 19.32 -27.71
C PHE A 328 7.56 18.22 -28.36
N GLU A 329 8.10 17.41 -29.27
CA GLU A 329 7.43 16.23 -29.80
C GLU A 329 8.04 14.97 -29.19
N LEU A 330 7.21 13.98 -28.85
CA LEU A 330 7.68 12.70 -28.30
C LEU A 330 8.07 11.76 -29.44
N LYS A 331 9.28 11.21 -29.34
CA LYS A 331 9.90 10.37 -30.37
C LYS A 331 10.48 9.11 -29.73
N LEU A 332 10.71 8.10 -30.54
CA LEU A 332 11.49 6.92 -30.14
C LEU A 332 12.91 7.07 -30.67
N GLN A 333 13.92 7.08 -29.79
CA GLN A 333 15.32 7.28 -30.18
C GLN A 333 16.27 6.26 -29.53
N PRO A 334 17.34 5.84 -30.22
CA PRO A 334 18.34 4.97 -29.62
C PRO A 334 19.02 5.68 -28.44
N ARG A 335 19.34 4.93 -27.39
CA ARG A 335 20.05 5.45 -26.21
C ARG A 335 21.32 6.18 -26.65
N ALA A 336 21.47 7.42 -26.18
CA ALA A 336 22.73 8.14 -26.20
C ALA A 336 23.24 8.36 -24.77
N GLU A 337 24.55 8.51 -24.62
CA GLU A 337 25.19 8.68 -23.31
C GLU A 337 25.22 10.14 -22.82
N ASP A 338 24.75 11.09 -23.63
CA ASP A 338 24.77 12.50 -23.26
C ASP A 338 23.70 12.86 -22.22
N ALA A 339 24.01 13.85 -21.39
CA ALA A 339 23.13 14.28 -20.30
C ALA A 339 21.78 14.81 -20.79
N LEU A 340 21.75 15.43 -21.97
CA LEU A 340 20.51 15.94 -22.55
C LEU A 340 19.58 14.78 -22.95
N PHE A 341 20.10 13.70 -23.50
CA PHE A 341 19.33 12.47 -23.74
C PHE A 341 18.70 11.95 -22.46
N MET A 342 19.49 11.83 -21.39
CA MET A 342 19.00 11.31 -20.12
C MET A 342 17.89 12.20 -19.53
N LEU A 343 18.06 13.53 -19.59
CA LEU A 343 17.07 14.50 -19.13
C LEU A 343 15.77 14.47 -19.98
N ASP A 344 15.90 14.44 -21.30
CA ASP A 344 14.76 14.47 -22.23
C ASP A 344 13.93 13.17 -22.24
N THR A 345 14.50 12.09 -21.69
CA THR A 345 13.91 10.75 -21.64
C THR A 345 13.33 10.43 -20.25
N THR A 346 13.53 11.31 -19.27
CA THR A 346 13.10 11.06 -17.89
C THR A 346 11.88 11.90 -17.52
N PHE A 347 10.89 11.24 -16.94
CA PHE A 347 9.63 11.85 -16.52
C PHE A 347 9.34 11.54 -15.04
N ARG A 348 8.70 12.47 -14.33
CA ARG A 348 8.08 12.19 -13.03
C ARG A 348 6.66 11.68 -13.28
N GLU A 349 6.37 10.46 -12.85
CA GLU A 349 5.01 9.94 -12.82
C GLU A 349 4.26 10.56 -11.64
N VAL A 350 3.13 11.20 -11.91
CA VAL A 350 2.24 11.80 -10.90
C VAL A 350 0.83 11.23 -11.07
N PRO A 351 -0.05 11.33 -10.04
CA PRO A 351 -1.46 11.01 -10.19
C PRO A 351 -2.05 11.73 -11.41
N GLY A 352 -2.86 11.02 -12.18
CA GLY A 352 -3.44 11.54 -13.41
C GLY A 352 -4.21 12.83 -13.20
N LEU A 353 -3.96 13.82 -14.06
CA LEU A 353 -4.56 15.15 -13.89
C LEU A 353 -6.09 15.11 -14.06
N ALA A 354 -6.65 14.21 -14.89
CA ALA A 354 -8.09 14.03 -15.03
C ALA A 354 -8.66 12.90 -14.15
N ASP A 355 -7.86 11.88 -13.86
CA ASP A 355 -8.23 10.73 -13.04
C ASP A 355 -7.05 10.35 -12.14
N PRO A 356 -7.16 10.52 -10.81
CA PRO A 356 -6.07 10.21 -9.89
C PRO A 356 -5.71 8.71 -9.85
N LYS A 357 -6.55 7.83 -10.44
CA LYS A 357 -6.28 6.39 -10.59
C LYS A 357 -5.40 6.06 -11.80
N ALA A 358 -5.22 7.02 -12.70
CA ALA A 358 -4.35 6.94 -13.86
C ALA A 358 -3.05 7.72 -13.60
N SER A 359 -2.21 7.84 -14.63
CA SER A 359 -0.90 8.50 -14.53
C SER A 359 -0.81 9.69 -15.49
N SER A 360 -0.14 10.75 -15.05
CA SER A 360 0.38 11.82 -15.90
C SER A 360 1.90 11.88 -15.75
N PHE A 361 2.60 12.29 -16.81
CA PHE A 361 4.06 12.23 -16.87
C PHE A 361 4.65 13.62 -17.09
N GLU A 362 5.20 14.21 -16.03
CA GLU A 362 5.86 15.52 -16.06
C GLU A 362 7.32 15.36 -16.49
N SER A 363 7.84 16.23 -17.37
CA SER A 363 9.26 16.22 -17.72
C SER A 363 10.15 16.62 -16.54
N VAL A 364 11.28 15.95 -16.33
CA VAL A 364 12.23 16.35 -15.27
C VAL A 364 12.98 17.64 -15.59
N ASN A 365 13.24 17.91 -16.88
CA ASN A 365 14.00 19.09 -17.32
C ASN A 365 13.13 20.24 -17.82
N PHE A 366 11.83 20.01 -17.99
CA PHE A 366 10.82 21.06 -18.21
C PHE A 366 9.71 20.94 -17.14
N PRO A 367 9.94 21.46 -15.92
CA PRO A 367 8.92 21.47 -14.88
C PRO A 367 7.62 22.13 -15.36
N SER A 368 6.49 21.59 -14.95
CA SER A 368 5.15 21.95 -15.41
C SER A 368 4.86 21.66 -16.89
N TYR A 369 5.65 20.82 -17.56
CA TYR A 369 5.32 20.29 -18.88
C TYR A 369 5.01 18.80 -18.80
N PHE A 370 3.96 18.37 -19.48
CA PHE A 370 3.45 16.99 -19.41
C PHE A 370 3.36 16.35 -20.79
N LEU A 371 3.54 15.03 -20.83
CA LEU A 371 3.18 14.25 -22.01
C LEU A 371 1.69 14.39 -22.27
N ARG A 372 1.34 14.82 -23.49
CA ARG A 372 -0.02 15.13 -23.92
C ARG A 372 -0.24 14.60 -25.33
N HIS A 373 -1.38 13.96 -25.60
CA HIS A 373 -1.77 13.72 -26.98
C HIS A 373 -2.52 14.92 -27.57
N ARG A 374 -2.24 15.27 -28.83
CA ARG A 374 -2.96 16.30 -29.59
C ARG A 374 -2.90 15.98 -31.07
N GLY A 375 -4.05 15.91 -31.73
CA GLY A 375 -4.11 15.55 -33.16
C GLY A 375 -3.52 14.15 -33.46
N PHE A 376 -3.68 13.22 -32.52
CA PHE A 376 -3.11 11.86 -32.55
C PHE A 376 -1.58 11.77 -32.57
N ARG A 377 -0.87 12.86 -32.28
CA ARG A 377 0.56 12.85 -31.94
C ARG A 377 0.76 13.11 -30.46
N VAL A 378 1.91 12.74 -29.92
CA VAL A 378 2.25 12.98 -28.52
C VAL A 378 3.30 14.07 -28.41
N TYR A 379 3.03 15.07 -27.59
CA TYR A 379 3.84 16.24 -27.35
C TYR A 379 4.19 16.38 -25.87
N LEU A 380 5.17 17.22 -25.61
CA LEU A 380 5.45 17.76 -24.28
C LEU A 380 4.91 19.20 -24.25
N ASP A 381 3.77 19.41 -23.58
CA ASP A 381 3.08 20.70 -23.54
C ASP A 381 3.05 21.28 -22.10
N PRO A 382 3.05 22.62 -21.94
CA PRO A 382 2.95 23.25 -20.63
C PRO A 382 1.56 23.04 -20.01
N ALA A 383 1.53 22.95 -18.67
CA ALA A 383 0.30 22.83 -17.90
C ALA A 383 -0.62 24.03 -18.09
N ILE A 384 -1.88 23.73 -18.42
CA ILE A 384 -2.97 24.71 -18.49
C ILE A 384 -4.19 24.18 -17.75
N ASP A 385 -4.97 25.07 -17.15
CA ASP A 385 -6.16 24.71 -16.39
C ASP A 385 -7.38 24.51 -17.30
N GLU A 386 -7.33 23.48 -18.12
CA GLU A 386 -8.43 23.09 -19.00
C GLU A 386 -8.84 21.62 -18.78
N PRO A 387 -10.16 21.31 -18.71
CA PRO A 387 -10.60 19.92 -18.56
C PRO A 387 -10.09 18.98 -19.66
N LEU A 388 -10.10 19.44 -20.92
CA LEU A 388 -9.56 18.68 -22.04
C LEU A 388 -8.03 18.48 -21.91
N TYR A 389 -7.32 19.49 -21.38
CA TYR A 389 -5.89 19.34 -21.08
C TYR A 389 -5.60 18.22 -20.10
N ARG A 390 -6.35 18.18 -19.01
CA ARG A 390 -6.22 17.11 -18.01
C ARG A 390 -6.50 15.74 -18.63
N GLN A 391 -7.50 15.64 -19.49
CA GLN A 391 -7.84 14.36 -20.15
C GLN A 391 -6.76 13.91 -21.13
N ASP A 392 -6.23 14.82 -21.95
CA ASP A 392 -5.21 14.50 -22.96
C ASP A 392 -3.84 14.16 -22.38
N THR A 393 -3.58 14.55 -21.12
CA THR A 393 -2.33 14.28 -20.38
C THR A 393 -2.43 13.10 -19.42
N THR A 394 -3.57 12.41 -19.37
CA THR A 394 -3.80 11.30 -18.45
C THR A 394 -3.87 9.97 -19.18
N PHE A 395 -3.12 8.98 -18.71
CA PHE A 395 -3.00 7.65 -19.32
C PHE A 395 -3.14 6.53 -18.29
N HIS A 396 -3.89 5.47 -18.62
CA HIS A 396 -3.85 4.23 -17.87
C HIS A 396 -2.63 3.39 -18.29
N ARG A 397 -1.97 2.78 -17.30
CA ARG A 397 -0.90 1.78 -17.53
C ARG A 397 -1.54 0.41 -17.69
N VAL A 398 -1.52 -0.13 -18.89
CA VAL A 398 -2.09 -1.44 -19.21
C VAL A 398 -0.96 -2.45 -19.38
N TYR A 399 -1.03 -3.55 -18.63
CA TYR A 399 -0.02 -4.60 -18.63
C TYR A 399 -0.26 -5.66 -19.73
#